data_AF-A0A914NUW9-F1
#
_entry.id   AF-A0A914NUW9-F1
#
_cell.length_a   1.000
_cell.length_b   1.000
_cell.length_c   1.000
_cell.angle_alpha   90.00
_cell.angle_beta   90.00
_cell.angle_gamma   90.00
#
_symmetry.space_group_name_H-M   'P 1'
#
loop_
_entity.id
_entity.type
_entity.pdbx_description
1 polymer ?
#
loop_
_entity_poly.entity_id
_entity_poly.type
_entity_poly.pdbx_seq_one_letter_code
_entity_poly.pdbx_strand_id
1 'polypeptide(L)' 'MQTTLWSKCIQIEKFGEPNEVSILCTIPIDPKKWNENAALIRWIASPINLLDLNIIKGKYKKQTQI' A
#
# COMPACT_ATOMS: atom_id res chain seq x y z
N MET A 1 7.61 -23.22 15.71
CA MET A 1 8.14 -22.52 14.51
C MET A 1 7.17 -21.43 14.13
N GLN A 2 7.62 -20.18 14.03
CA GLN A 2 6.78 -19.08 13.56
C GLN A 2 6.96 -19.02 12.03
N THR A 3 5.96 -19.48 11.27
CA THR A 3 5.99 -19.42 9.80
C THR A 3 5.79 -17.99 9.36
N THR A 4 6.76 -17.42 8.63
CA THR A 4 6.59 -16.11 8.00
C THR A 4 5.47 -16.19 6.97
N LEU A 5 4.44 -15.36 7.14
CA LEU A 5 3.35 -15.23 6.18
C LEU A 5 3.79 -14.24 5.09
N TRP A 6 3.52 -14.57 3.82
CA TRP A 6 3.84 -13.73 2.67
C TRP A 6 2.55 -13.32 1.96
N SER A 7 2.50 -12.09 1.43
CA SER A 7 1.35 -11.59 0.68
C SER A 7 1.77 -10.88 -0.59
N LYS A 8 0.98 -11.04 -1.64
CA LYS A 8 1.08 -10.21 -2.85
C LYS A 8 0.42 -8.85 -2.61
N CYS A 9 1.00 -7.79 -3.15
CA CYS A 9 0.40 -6.45 -3.13
C CYS A 9 0.89 -5.61 -4.32
N ILE A 10 0.22 -4.49 -4.55
CA ILE A 10 0.71 -3.42 -5.43
C ILE A 10 1.42 -2.39 -4.55
N GLN A 11 2.72 -2.20 -4.77
CA GLN A 11 3.55 -1.25 -4.06
C GLN A 11 3.78 0.00 -4.92
N ILE A 12 3.73 1.16 -4.27
CA ILE A 12 3.97 2.48 -4.86
C ILE A 12 5.14 3.12 -4.10
N GLU A 13 6.31 3.20 -4.72
CA GLU A 13 7.53 3.71 -4.04
C GLU A 13 7.72 5.21 -4.22
N LYS A 14 7.16 5.78 -5.28
CA LYS A 14 7.23 7.21 -5.62
C LYS A 14 5.93 7.67 -6.26
N PHE A 15 5.65 8.97 -6.17
CA PHE A 15 4.53 9.56 -6.89
C PHE A 15 4.82 9.60 -8.40
N GLY A 16 3.78 9.41 -9.22
CA GLY A 16 3.88 9.45 -10.67
C GLY A 16 2.63 8.92 -11.37
N GLU A 17 2.74 8.66 -12.66
CA GLU A 17 1.65 8.04 -13.40
C GLU A 17 1.43 6.59 -12.91
N PRO A 18 0.19 6.17 -12.57
CA PRO A 18 -0.05 4.90 -11.90
C PRO A 18 0.51 3.66 -12.61
N ASN A 19 0.50 3.64 -13.93
CA ASN A 19 1.04 2.56 -14.75
C ASN A 19 2.58 2.51 -14.74
N GLU A 20 3.26 3.58 -14.37
CA GLU A 20 4.73 3.67 -14.32
C GLU A 20 5.28 3.38 -12.92
N VAL A 21 4.48 3.63 -11.88
CA VAL A 21 4.95 3.57 -10.47
C VAL A 21 4.35 2.44 -9.65
N SER A 22 3.35 1.72 -10.18
CA SER A 22 2.72 0.58 -9.49
C SER A 22 3.47 -0.71 -9.80
N ILE A 23 3.98 -1.38 -8.77
CA ILE A 23 4.75 -2.62 -8.91
C ILE A 23 4.03 -3.74 -8.18
N LEU A 24 3.76 -4.86 -8.86
CA LEU A 24 3.29 -6.08 -8.20
C LEU A 24 4.47 -6.77 -7.51
N CYS A 25 4.41 -6.93 -6.19
CA CYS A 25 5.45 -7.57 -5.41
C CYS A 25 4.87 -8.57 -4.39
N THR A 26 5.75 -9.30 -3.71
CA THR A 26 5.41 -10.17 -2.58
C THR A 26 6.21 -9.71 -1.36
N ILE A 27 5.51 -9.43 -0.26
CA ILE A 27 6.10 -8.88 0.96
C ILE A 27 5.85 -9.81 2.16
N PRO A 28 6.78 -9.84 3.14
CA PRO A 28 6.55 -10.54 4.38
C PRO A 28 5.57 -9.75 5.26
N ILE A 29 4.62 -10.44 5.87
CA ILE A 29 3.72 -9.88 6.87
C ILE A 29 4.40 -10.04 8.24
N ASP A 30 4.57 -8.91 8.93
CA ASP A 30 5.15 -8.86 10.28
C ASP A 30 4.12 -8.34 11.30
N PRO A 31 3.35 -9.24 11.94
CA PRO A 31 2.35 -8.85 12.92
C PRO A 31 2.91 -8.16 14.16
N LYS A 32 4.23 -8.27 14.44
CA LYS A 32 4.86 -7.68 15.62
C LYS A 32 4.86 -6.16 15.60
N LYS A 33 4.65 -5.55 14.43
CA LYS A 33 4.59 -4.10 14.24
C LYS A 33 3.19 -3.51 14.44
N TRP A 34 2.19 -4.33 14.74
CA TRP A 34 0.81 -3.88 14.82
C TRP A 34 0.41 -3.55 16.25
N ASN A 35 -0.51 -2.61 16.41
CA ASN A 35 -1.11 -2.33 17.71
C ASN A 35 -2.12 -3.42 18.08
N GLU A 36 -2.51 -3.46 19.36
CA GLU A 36 -3.45 -4.45 19.93
C GLU A 36 -4.86 -4.43 19.30
N ASN A 37 -5.22 -3.34 18.62
CA ASN A 37 -6.53 -3.16 17.98
C ASN A 37 -6.50 -3.46 16.47
N ALA A 38 -5.37 -3.94 15.94
CA ALA A 38 -5.24 -4.25 14.53
C ALA A 38 -5.80 -5.64 14.19
N ALA A 39 -6.40 -5.76 13.00
CA ALA A 39 -6.85 -7.03 12.45
C ALA A 39 -6.19 -7.29 11.09
N LEU A 40 -5.80 -8.55 10.86
CA LEU A 40 -5.33 -8.99 9.55
C LEU A 40 -6.53 -9.39 8.69
N ILE A 41 -6.73 -8.69 7.57
CA ILE A 41 -7.82 -8.96 6.64
C ILE A 41 -7.27 -9.58 5.36
N ARG A 42 -7.82 -10.74 4.98
CA ARG A 42 -7.63 -11.30 3.64
C ARG A 42 -8.60 -10.63 2.68
N TRP A 43 -8.10 -9.70 1.89
CA TRP A 43 -8.88 -8.98 0.88
C TRP A 43 -9.45 -9.91 -0.18
N ILE A 44 -10.74 -9.74 -0.51
CA ILE A 44 -11.42 -10.48 -1.59
C ILE A 44 -11.46 -9.63 -2.87
N ALA A 45 -11.81 -8.34 -2.74
CA ALA A 45 -11.84 -7.38 -3.84
C ALA A 45 -11.65 -5.96 -3.31
N SER A 46 -10.98 -5.09 -4.09
CA SER A 46 -10.86 -3.66 -3.84
C SER A 46 -11.22 -2.87 -5.10
N PRO A 47 -12.07 -1.84 -5.02
CA PRO A 47 -12.28 -0.95 -6.14
C PRO A 47 -11.02 -0.12 -6.40
N ILE A 48 -10.92 0.38 -7.64
CA ILE A 48 -9.98 1.42 -8.02
C ILE A 48 -10.79 2.70 -8.23
N ASN A 49 -10.64 3.67 -7.34
CA ASN A 49 -11.34 4.94 -7.39
C ASN A 49 -10.43 6.05 -7.92
N LEU A 50 -11.03 7.16 -8.37
CA LEU A 50 -10.29 8.35 -8.78
C LEU A 50 -9.41 8.91 -7.65
N LEU A 51 -9.84 8.77 -6.40
CA LEU A 51 -9.06 9.18 -5.23
C LEU A 51 -7.73 8.43 -5.16
N ASP A 52 -7.75 7.11 -5.38
CA ASP A 52 -6.55 6.27 -5.35
C ASP A 52 -5.54 6.74 -6.41
N LEU A 53 -6.00 7.00 -7.63
CA LEU A 53 -5.16 7.50 -8.73
C LEU A 53 -4.58 8.88 -8.42
N ASN A 54 -5.37 9.77 -7.80
CA ASN A 54 -4.91 11.11 -7.44
C ASN A 54 -3.85 11.08 -6.31
N ILE A 55 -3.99 10.16 -5.36
CA ILE A 55 -2.99 9.92 -4.31
C ILE A 55 -1.68 9.43 -4.93
N ILE A 56 -1.74 8.44 -5.84
CA ILE A 56 -0.55 7.90 -6.52
C ILE A 56 0.16 8.97 -7.35
N LYS A 57 -0.60 9.85 -8.01
CA LYS A 57 -0.06 11.01 -8.74
C LYS A 57 0.49 12.11 -7.82
N GLY A 58 0.34 12.00 -6.50
CA GLY A 58 0.84 12.97 -5.53
C GLY A 58 0.05 14.27 -5.45
N LYS A 59 -1.20 14.32 -5.96
CA LYS A 59 -2.01 15.55 -6.00
C LYS A 59 -2.32 16.15 -4.63
N TYR A 60 -2.27 15.34 -3.58
CA TYR A 60 -2.53 15.74 -2.19
C TYR A 60 -1.25 15.90 -1.36
N LYS A 61 -0.07 15.86 -1.97
CA LYS A 61 1.18 16.17 -1.26
C LYS A 61 1.10 17.64 -0.82
N LYS A 62 1.01 17.88 0.50
CA LYS A 62 1.10 19.25 1.03
C LYS A 62 2.38 19.87 0.48
N GLN A 63 2.26 21.03 -0.17
CA GLN A 63 3.41 21.90 -0.38
C GLN A 63 3.90 22.26 1.02
N THR A 64 5.07 21.74 1.40
CA THR A 64 5.80 22.29 2.54
C THR A 64 6.15 23.72 2.12
N GLN A 65 5.39 24.70 2.62
CA GLN A 65 5.83 26.10 2.57
C GLN A 65 7.11 26.16 3.42
N ILE A 66 8.24 26.35 2.73
CA ILE A 66 9.52 26.73 3.32
C ILE A 66 9.67 28.23 3.08
#